data_AF-A0A133PZC1-F1
#
_entry.id   AF-A0A133PZC1-F1
#
_cell.length_a   1.000
_cell.length_b   1.000
_cell.length_c   1.000
_cell.angle_alpha   90.00
_cell.angle_beta   90.00
_cell.angle_gamma   90.00
#
_symmetry.space_group_name_H-M   'P 1'
#
loop_
_entity.id
_entity.type
_entity.pdbx_description
1 polymer ?
#
loop_
_entity_poly.entity_id
_entity_poly.type
_entity_poly.pdbx_seq_one_letter_code
_entity_poly.pdbx_strand_id
1 'polypeptide(L)'
;MQNLGTWVYDGGSYTPVAKLTEEDSYTIVQDYMVTPIQALDSRGEVVWDCILNIYGDVLELRGKRDFIPFRFQGQYEDSETGLYYNRFRYYSPHTGNYISQDPIGLAGGNPTLYGYVYDTNAQVDIFGLIIVYRAVNSAQEIAVKAGTSIQPKDINANYSIQEHVENGRLNTQYISTTKDITRAEFYAKSNNATIIAIDTDKLSPKKVIDISNGIDPQTSKPLRGKAFGYSTKDAEVLINGEIPKGAYNIVKKCH
;
A
#
# COMPACT_ATOMS: atom_id res chain seq x y z
N MET A 1 -25.61 -13.90 -16.55
CA MET A 1 -24.68 -14.89 -15.95
C MET A 1 -23.41 -14.15 -15.62
N GLN A 2 -22.96 -14.19 -14.37
CA GLN A 2 -21.68 -13.60 -13.99
C GLN A 2 -20.58 -14.49 -14.57
N ASN A 3 -19.83 -13.96 -15.53
CA ASN A 3 -18.70 -14.69 -16.10
C ASN A 3 -17.58 -14.67 -15.05
N LEU A 4 -17.47 -15.74 -14.27
CA LEU A 4 -16.54 -15.84 -13.15
C LEU A 4 -15.11 -15.98 -13.68
N GLY A 5 -14.28 -14.97 -13.44
CA GLY A 5 -12.85 -15.01 -13.73
C GLY A 5 -12.02 -15.15 -12.47
N THR A 6 -11.07 -16.09 -12.45
CA THR A 6 -10.09 -16.26 -11.38
C THR A 6 -8.75 -15.69 -11.82
N TRP A 7 -8.14 -14.85 -11.00
CA TRP A 7 -6.81 -14.30 -11.24
C TRP A 7 -5.75 -15.08 -10.45
N VAL A 8 -4.68 -15.49 -11.13
CA VAL A 8 -3.54 -16.19 -10.53
C VAL A 8 -2.39 -15.19 -10.39
N TYR A 9 -1.72 -15.20 -9.25
CA TYR A 9 -0.60 -14.31 -8.91
C TYR A 9 0.67 -15.12 -8.60
N ASP A 10 1.85 -14.52 -8.75
CA ASP A 10 3.16 -15.21 -8.64
C ASP A 10 3.55 -15.73 -7.22
N GLY A 11 2.67 -15.63 -6.24
CA GLY A 11 2.87 -16.10 -4.85
C GLY A 11 3.75 -15.20 -3.98
N GLY A 12 4.71 -14.48 -4.56
CA GLY A 12 5.65 -13.57 -3.89
C GLY A 12 5.29 -12.09 -3.99
N SER A 13 4.50 -11.70 -4.98
CA SER A 13 4.11 -10.35 -5.35
C SER A 13 2.62 -10.26 -5.69
N TYR A 14 2.14 -9.06 -6.03
CA TYR A 14 0.75 -8.80 -6.47
C TYR A 14 0.61 -8.77 -7.99
N THR A 15 1.48 -9.50 -8.66
CA THR A 15 1.54 -9.54 -10.12
C THR A 15 0.63 -10.61 -10.69
N PRO A 16 -0.34 -10.26 -11.55
CA PRO A 16 -1.21 -11.22 -12.19
C PRO A 16 -0.45 -11.96 -13.31
N VAL A 17 -0.36 -13.29 -13.21
CA VAL A 17 0.35 -14.16 -14.17
C VAL A 17 -0.60 -14.95 -15.06
N ALA A 18 -1.85 -15.17 -14.63
CA ALA A 18 -2.85 -15.81 -15.46
C ALA A 18 -4.28 -15.38 -15.08
N LYS A 19 -5.19 -15.54 -16.04
CA LYS A 19 -6.63 -15.43 -15.85
C LYS A 19 -7.27 -16.75 -16.25
N LEU A 20 -8.07 -17.33 -15.37
CA LEU A 20 -8.82 -18.55 -15.64
C LEU A 20 -10.30 -18.23 -15.72
N THR A 21 -10.98 -18.67 -16.77
CA THR A 21 -12.44 -18.58 -16.91
C THR A 21 -13.01 -19.98 -17.13
N GLU A 22 -14.33 -20.10 -17.20
CA GLU A 22 -14.97 -21.36 -17.62
C GLU A 22 -14.64 -21.73 -19.06
N GLU A 23 -14.34 -20.72 -19.90
CA GLU A 23 -14.11 -20.87 -21.33
C GLU A 23 -12.66 -21.24 -21.65
N ASP A 24 -11.69 -20.63 -20.97
CA ASP A 24 -10.27 -20.82 -21.28
C ASP A 24 -9.32 -20.39 -20.14
N SER A 25 -8.03 -20.73 -20.30
CA SER A 25 -6.93 -20.21 -19.49
C SER A 25 -6.10 -19.22 -20.29
N TYR A 26 -5.84 -18.06 -19.72
CA TYR A 26 -5.08 -17.00 -20.36
C TYR A 26 -3.78 -16.72 -19.60
N THR A 27 -2.65 -16.82 -20.30
CA THR A 27 -1.32 -16.48 -19.76
C THR A 27 -1.08 -14.99 -19.92
N ILE A 28 -0.65 -14.30 -18.86
CA ILE A 28 -0.38 -12.87 -18.87
C ILE A 28 1.13 -12.65 -19.00
N VAL A 29 1.53 -11.88 -20.02
CA VAL A 29 2.93 -11.44 -20.22
C VAL A 29 3.08 -10.03 -19.68
N GLN A 30 4.22 -9.80 -19.03
CA GLN A 30 4.53 -8.54 -18.37
C GLN A 30 5.81 -7.92 -18.95
N ASP A 31 5.97 -6.62 -18.74
CA ASP A 31 7.23 -5.94 -18.96
C ASP A 31 8.19 -6.07 -17.76
N TYR A 32 9.30 -5.33 -17.81
CA TYR A 32 10.32 -5.33 -16.75
C TYR A 32 9.84 -4.69 -15.43
N MET A 33 8.81 -3.84 -15.48
CA MET A 33 8.15 -3.24 -14.30
C MET A 33 6.97 -4.08 -13.81
N VAL A 34 6.81 -5.28 -14.38
CA VAL A 34 5.79 -6.23 -14.00
C VAL A 34 4.37 -5.73 -14.36
N THR A 35 4.29 -4.82 -15.34
CA THR A 35 3.04 -4.31 -15.93
C THR A 35 2.52 -5.30 -16.97
N PRO A 36 1.24 -5.74 -16.91
CA PRO A 36 0.65 -6.58 -17.94
C PRO A 36 0.62 -5.89 -19.30
N ILE A 37 1.26 -6.49 -20.30
CA ILE A 37 1.32 -5.96 -21.68
C ILE A 37 0.58 -6.86 -22.67
N GLN A 38 0.50 -8.17 -22.42
CA GLN A 38 -0.21 -9.11 -23.31
C GLN A 38 -0.94 -10.21 -22.54
N ALA A 39 -1.98 -10.77 -23.15
CA ALA A 39 -2.57 -12.03 -22.74
C ALA A 39 -2.72 -13.00 -23.92
N LEU A 40 -2.31 -14.25 -23.71
CA LEU A 40 -2.42 -15.33 -24.69
C LEU A 40 -3.46 -16.35 -24.24
N ASP A 41 -4.23 -16.90 -25.17
CA ASP A 41 -5.16 -18.01 -24.91
C ASP A 41 -4.43 -19.35 -24.69
N SER A 42 -5.17 -20.45 -24.44
CA SER A 42 -4.55 -21.77 -24.22
C SER A 42 -3.81 -22.34 -25.44
N ARG A 43 -4.00 -21.76 -26.62
CA ARG A 43 -3.30 -22.13 -27.85
C ARG A 43 -2.06 -21.27 -28.11
N GLY A 44 -1.82 -20.27 -27.26
CA GLY A 44 -0.72 -19.32 -27.41
C GLY A 44 -1.01 -18.17 -28.36
N GLU A 45 -2.28 -17.92 -28.70
CA GLU A 45 -2.67 -16.81 -29.55
C GLU A 45 -2.91 -15.54 -28.73
N VAL A 46 -2.44 -14.40 -29.22
CA VAL A 46 -2.62 -13.10 -28.54
C VAL A 46 -4.08 -12.65 -28.64
N VAL A 47 -4.77 -12.63 -27.51
CA VAL A 47 -6.17 -12.20 -27.38
C VAL A 47 -6.32 -10.79 -26.80
N TRP A 48 -5.27 -10.29 -26.15
CA TRP A 48 -5.19 -8.94 -25.60
C TRP A 48 -3.75 -8.44 -25.65
N ASP A 49 -3.56 -7.17 -26.02
CA ASP A 49 -2.25 -6.50 -26.10
C ASP A 49 -2.46 -5.02 -25.78
N CYS A 50 -1.58 -4.45 -24.96
CA CYS A 50 -1.75 -3.11 -24.41
C CYS A 50 -0.40 -2.41 -24.27
N ILE A 51 -0.34 -1.18 -24.80
CA ILE A 51 0.82 -0.30 -24.67
C ILE A 51 0.39 0.91 -23.83
N LEU A 52 1.11 1.15 -22.74
CA LEU A 52 0.90 2.30 -21.87
C LEU A 52 1.93 3.41 -22.16
N ASN A 53 1.55 4.67 -21.93
CA ASN A 53 2.51 5.78 -21.90
C ASN A 53 3.26 5.83 -20.56
N ILE A 54 4.14 6.83 -20.41
CA ILE A 54 4.96 7.04 -19.20
C ILE A 54 4.15 7.34 -17.92
N TYR A 55 2.87 7.67 -18.05
CA TYR A 55 1.91 7.90 -16.96
C TYR A 55 0.88 6.76 -16.85
N GLY A 56 1.08 5.65 -17.57
CA GLY A 56 0.19 4.49 -17.48
C GLY A 56 -1.08 4.61 -18.30
N ASP A 57 -1.30 5.70 -19.03
CA ASP A 57 -2.47 5.82 -19.92
C ASP A 57 -2.33 4.90 -21.13
N VAL A 58 -3.45 4.34 -21.58
CA VAL A 58 -3.47 3.39 -22.70
C VAL A 58 -3.25 4.15 -24.01
N LEU A 59 -2.11 3.92 -24.65
CA LEU A 59 -1.79 4.43 -25.98
C LEU A 59 -2.40 3.56 -27.07
N GLU A 60 -2.20 2.24 -26.96
CA GLU A 60 -2.68 1.25 -27.92
C GLU A 60 -3.28 0.06 -27.19
N LEU A 61 -4.36 -0.49 -27.73
CA LEU A 61 -5.07 -1.61 -27.14
C LEU A 61 -5.67 -2.49 -28.24
N ARG A 62 -5.34 -3.78 -28.19
CA ARG A 62 -6.02 -4.85 -28.94
C ARG A 62 -6.84 -5.69 -27.97
N GLY A 63 -8.08 -5.98 -28.35
CA GLY A 63 -9.02 -6.75 -27.52
C GLY A 63 -9.90 -5.86 -26.64
N LYS A 64 -10.61 -6.47 -25.67
CA LYS A 64 -11.49 -5.70 -24.76
C LYS A 64 -10.68 -5.06 -23.63
N ARG A 65 -10.94 -3.79 -23.33
CA ARG A 65 -10.18 -2.99 -22.36
C ARG A 65 -10.25 -3.52 -20.92
N ASP A 66 -11.39 -4.07 -20.57
CA ASP A 66 -11.69 -4.70 -19.28
C ASP A 66 -11.24 -6.17 -19.23
N PHE A 67 -10.68 -6.72 -20.30
CA PHE A 67 -10.22 -8.11 -20.33
C PHE A 67 -9.09 -8.34 -19.33
N ILE A 68 -8.10 -7.43 -19.30
CA ILE A 68 -7.09 -7.28 -18.25
C ILE A 68 -7.25 -5.87 -17.65
N PRO A 69 -7.89 -5.73 -16.48
CA PRO A 69 -8.15 -4.43 -15.86
C PRO A 69 -6.96 -3.88 -15.07
N PHE A 70 -5.77 -4.49 -15.18
CA PHE A 70 -4.59 -4.07 -14.45
C PHE A 70 -3.71 -3.14 -15.29
N ARG A 71 -3.10 -2.14 -14.66
CA ARG A 71 -2.20 -1.16 -15.30
C ARG A 71 -0.81 -1.28 -14.66
N PHE A 72 -0.20 -0.19 -14.20
CA PHE A 72 1.02 -0.30 -13.40
C PHE A 72 0.80 -1.17 -12.15
N GLN A 73 1.88 -1.59 -11.52
CA GLN A 73 1.80 -2.49 -10.38
C GLN A 73 0.91 -1.90 -9.26
N GLY A 74 -0.10 -2.66 -8.84
CA GLY A 74 -1.09 -2.24 -7.83
C GLY A 74 -2.26 -1.40 -8.37
N GLN A 75 -2.32 -1.11 -9.67
CA GLN A 75 -3.42 -0.37 -10.30
C GLN A 75 -4.49 -1.27 -10.89
N TYR A 76 -5.74 -0.99 -10.52
CA TYR A 76 -6.94 -1.50 -11.17
C TYR A 76 -7.65 -0.38 -11.91
N GLU A 77 -7.85 -0.49 -13.22
CA GLU A 77 -8.65 0.48 -13.98
C GLU A 77 -10.13 0.33 -13.64
N ASP A 78 -10.71 1.40 -13.09
CA ASP A 78 -12.14 1.57 -13.01
C ASP A 78 -12.66 2.12 -14.35
N SER A 79 -13.32 1.27 -15.13
CA SER A 79 -13.84 1.62 -16.46
C SER A 79 -14.96 2.66 -16.42
N GLU A 80 -15.65 2.85 -15.29
CA GLU A 80 -16.73 3.84 -15.19
C GLU A 80 -16.15 5.26 -15.14
N THR A 81 -15.03 5.43 -14.45
CA THR A 81 -14.41 6.74 -14.22
C THR A 81 -13.20 7.01 -15.12
N GLY A 82 -12.57 5.95 -15.67
CA GLY A 82 -11.28 6.02 -16.36
C GLY A 82 -10.10 6.27 -15.42
N LEU A 83 -10.33 6.20 -14.11
CA LEU A 83 -9.30 6.35 -13.08
C LEU A 83 -8.74 5.00 -12.68
N TYR A 84 -7.51 5.00 -12.18
CA TYR A 84 -6.85 3.79 -11.70
C TYR A 84 -6.89 3.75 -10.18
N TYR A 85 -7.53 2.74 -9.63
CA TYR A 85 -7.61 2.51 -8.20
C TYR A 85 -6.31 1.86 -7.71
N ASN A 86 -5.54 2.62 -6.91
CA ASN A 86 -4.42 2.14 -6.11
C ASN A 86 -4.90 2.07 -4.66
N ARG A 87 -5.67 1.04 -4.29
CA ARG A 87 -6.15 0.71 -2.92
C ARG A 87 -6.64 1.88 -2.03
N PHE A 88 -5.79 2.83 -1.68
CA PHE A 88 -6.10 4.00 -0.88
C PHE A 88 -6.32 5.30 -1.68
N ARG A 89 -5.96 5.35 -2.97
CA ARG A 89 -6.15 6.54 -3.83
C ARG A 89 -6.58 6.19 -5.25
N TYR A 90 -7.23 7.14 -5.91
CA TYR A 90 -7.50 7.08 -7.36
C TYR A 90 -6.48 7.92 -8.10
N TYR A 91 -5.82 7.30 -9.07
CA TYR A 91 -4.84 7.90 -9.96
C TYR A 91 -5.48 8.27 -11.31
N SER A 92 -5.19 9.45 -11.81
CA SER A 92 -5.57 9.89 -13.15
C SER A 92 -4.39 9.69 -14.09
N PRO A 93 -4.47 8.73 -15.04
CA PRO A 93 -3.41 8.53 -16.03
C PRO A 93 -3.29 9.70 -17.01
N HIS A 94 -4.38 10.45 -17.22
CA HIS A 94 -4.41 11.63 -18.08
C HIS A 94 -3.55 12.77 -17.53
N THR A 95 -3.62 13.02 -16.21
CA THR A 95 -2.83 14.08 -15.57
C THR A 95 -1.52 13.56 -14.98
N GLY A 96 -1.34 12.24 -14.88
CA GLY A 96 -0.20 11.62 -14.24
C GLY A 96 -0.17 11.75 -12.72
N ASN A 97 -1.31 12.04 -12.07
CA ASN A 97 -1.41 12.37 -10.66
C ASN A 97 -2.59 11.67 -9.96
N TYR A 98 -2.48 11.48 -8.64
CA TYR A 98 -3.63 11.17 -7.79
C TYR A 98 -4.64 12.31 -7.81
N ILE A 99 -5.93 11.96 -7.80
CA ILE A 99 -7.02 12.95 -7.78
C ILE A 99 -7.39 13.41 -6.35
N SER A 100 -6.88 12.70 -5.34
CA SER A 100 -6.99 13.08 -3.94
C SER A 100 -5.63 13.53 -3.41
N GLN A 101 -5.64 14.53 -2.53
CA GLN A 101 -4.44 14.99 -1.84
C GLN A 101 -3.81 13.82 -1.06
N ASP A 102 -2.48 13.74 -1.08
CA ASP A 102 -1.72 12.80 -0.29
C ASP A 102 -2.04 13.03 1.20
N PRO A 103 -2.49 11.99 1.93
CA PRO A 103 -2.76 12.09 3.36
C PRO A 103 -1.61 12.68 4.20
N ILE A 104 -0.36 12.67 3.70
CA ILE A 104 0.84 13.14 4.41
C ILE A 104 1.28 14.58 4.07
N GLY A 105 0.67 15.22 3.06
CA GLY A 105 1.05 16.56 2.59
C GLY A 105 2.52 16.69 2.15
N LEU A 106 3.14 17.87 2.36
CA LEU A 106 4.54 18.16 1.99
C LEU A 106 5.58 17.32 2.75
N ALA A 107 5.19 16.57 3.79
CA ALA A 107 6.10 15.79 4.62
C ALA A 107 6.52 14.45 3.98
N GLY A 108 5.88 14.06 2.87
CA GLY A 108 6.17 12.83 2.13
C GLY A 108 7.47 12.81 1.33
N GLY A 109 8.24 13.91 1.34
CA GLY A 109 9.47 14.03 0.53
C GLY A 109 9.23 14.14 -0.98
N ASN A 110 7.98 14.03 -1.45
CA ASN A 110 7.54 14.39 -2.79
C ASN A 110 6.87 15.78 -2.71
N PRO A 111 7.39 16.83 -3.39
CA PRO A 111 6.81 18.18 -3.32
C PRO A 111 5.41 18.26 -3.92
N THR A 112 4.97 17.24 -4.67
CA THR A 112 3.63 17.17 -5.25
C THR A 112 2.69 16.41 -4.33
N LEU A 113 1.80 17.17 -3.68
CA LEU A 113 0.68 16.67 -2.88
C LEU A 113 -0.25 15.70 -3.62
N TYR A 114 -0.09 15.53 -4.93
CA TYR A 114 -0.89 14.67 -5.79
C TYR A 114 -0.03 13.71 -6.61
N GLY A 115 1.28 13.66 -6.41
CA GLY A 115 2.20 12.88 -7.25
C GLY A 115 2.09 11.37 -7.01
N TYR A 116 2.21 10.58 -8.08
CA TYR A 116 2.25 9.11 -8.01
C TYR A 116 3.59 8.60 -7.47
N VAL A 117 4.68 8.84 -8.19
CA VAL A 117 6.06 8.57 -7.77
C VAL A 117 6.99 9.62 -8.38
N TYR A 118 8.24 9.70 -7.91
CA TYR A 118 9.22 10.66 -8.46
C TYR A 118 9.71 10.26 -9.86
N ASP A 119 9.93 8.96 -10.08
CA ASP A 119 10.34 8.40 -11.36
C ASP A 119 9.53 7.12 -11.63
N THR A 120 8.63 7.17 -12.60
CA THR A 120 7.74 6.07 -12.98
C THR A 120 8.44 4.89 -13.65
N ASN A 121 9.72 5.02 -14.03
CA ASN A 121 10.51 3.91 -14.59
C ASN A 121 11.29 3.13 -13.51
N ALA A 122 11.41 3.70 -12.32
CA ALA A 122 12.19 3.15 -11.21
C ALA A 122 11.34 2.85 -9.96
N GLN A 123 10.15 3.43 -9.88
CA GLN A 123 9.32 3.42 -8.68
C GLN A 123 7.86 3.10 -9.04
N VAL A 124 7.17 2.46 -8.12
CA VAL A 124 5.74 2.14 -8.20
C VAL A 124 5.12 2.41 -6.83
N ASP A 125 3.96 3.06 -6.78
CA ASP A 125 3.19 3.21 -5.54
C ASP A 125 2.05 2.18 -5.52
N ILE A 126 2.38 0.97 -5.04
CA ILE A 126 1.48 -0.19 -5.02
C ILE A 126 0.26 0.09 -4.12
N PHE A 127 0.39 0.98 -3.14
CA PHE A 127 -0.63 1.22 -2.13
C PHE A 127 -1.38 2.52 -2.30
N GLY A 128 -0.83 3.53 -2.96
CA GLY A 128 -1.27 4.90 -2.77
C GLY A 128 -0.83 5.46 -1.43
N LEU A 129 0.25 4.95 -0.83
CA LEU A 129 0.77 5.34 0.49
C LEU A 129 2.29 5.17 0.50
N ILE A 130 3.03 6.27 0.64
CA ILE A 130 4.49 6.23 0.59
C ILE A 130 5.10 6.29 2.00
N ILE A 131 4.56 7.14 2.89
CA ILE A 131 5.14 7.36 4.23
C ILE A 131 4.11 7.26 5.34
N VAL A 132 4.47 6.60 6.44
CA VAL A 132 3.74 6.65 7.71
C VAL A 132 4.67 7.05 8.85
N TYR A 133 4.13 7.69 9.89
CA TYR A 133 4.90 8.24 10.99
C TYR A 133 4.68 7.46 12.28
N ARG A 134 5.70 7.47 13.13
CA ARG A 134 5.61 6.89 14.48
C ARG A 134 6.46 7.67 15.47
N ALA A 135 5.89 7.96 16.63
CA ALA A 135 6.64 8.28 17.83
C ALA A 135 7.16 6.97 18.46
N VAL A 136 8.48 6.81 18.51
CA VAL A 136 9.09 5.55 18.99
C VAL A 136 9.07 5.48 20.51
N ASN A 137 8.90 4.28 21.05
CA ASN A 137 9.04 4.07 22.50
C ASN A 137 10.52 3.93 22.90
N SER A 138 10.81 3.90 24.21
CA SER A 138 12.19 3.84 24.71
C SER A 138 13.00 2.62 24.23
N ALA A 139 12.36 1.48 23.99
CA ALA A 139 13.05 0.30 23.45
C ALA A 139 13.40 0.49 21.97
N GLN A 140 12.46 1.04 21.20
CA GLN A 140 12.64 1.34 19.77
C GLN A 140 13.63 2.49 19.56
N GLU A 141 13.72 3.46 20.48
CA GLU A 141 14.70 4.54 20.47
C GLU A 141 16.15 4.01 20.46
N ILE A 142 16.42 2.91 21.17
CA ILE A 142 17.73 2.26 21.18
C ILE A 142 18.05 1.70 19.79
N ALA A 143 17.09 1.03 19.15
CA ALA A 143 17.25 0.49 17.80
C ALA A 143 17.48 1.60 16.76
N VAL A 144 16.70 2.69 16.86
CA VAL A 144 16.85 3.87 16.00
C VAL A 144 18.24 4.48 16.12
N LYS A 145 18.77 4.63 17.35
CA LYS A 145 20.12 5.15 17.60
C LYS A 145 21.22 4.20 17.13
N ALA A 146 21.01 2.90 17.27
CA ALA A 146 21.95 1.88 16.82
C ALA A 146 21.89 1.65 15.29
N GLY A 147 20.90 2.22 14.60
CA GLY A 147 20.72 2.01 13.17
C GLY A 147 20.26 0.60 12.83
N THR A 148 19.43 -0.03 13.66
CA THR A 148 18.94 -1.41 13.47
C THR A 148 17.45 -1.46 13.17
N SER A 149 16.93 -2.66 12.85
CA SER A 149 15.49 -2.88 12.62
C SER A 149 14.68 -2.59 13.89
N ILE A 150 13.50 -2.02 13.70
CA ILE A 150 12.55 -1.75 14.79
C ILE A 150 11.65 -2.96 14.95
N GLN A 151 11.62 -3.52 16.16
CA GLN A 151 10.80 -4.68 16.48
C GLN A 151 9.42 -4.26 17.02
N PRO A 152 8.38 -5.06 16.78
CA PRO A 152 7.13 -5.00 17.54
C PRO A 152 7.39 -5.44 18.99
N LYS A 153 6.38 -5.35 19.85
CA LYS A 153 6.55 -5.79 21.25
C LYS A 153 6.73 -7.30 21.36
N ASP A 154 6.05 -8.06 20.51
CA ASP A 154 6.24 -9.49 20.37
C ASP A 154 5.96 -9.92 18.91
N ILE A 155 7.00 -10.28 18.19
CA ILE A 155 6.90 -10.66 16.77
C ILE A 155 6.17 -11.99 16.54
N ASN A 156 6.09 -12.86 17.55
CA ASN A 156 5.47 -14.17 17.46
C ASN A 156 4.02 -14.17 17.97
N ALA A 157 3.52 -13.02 18.42
CA ALA A 157 2.16 -12.89 18.88
C ALA A 157 1.15 -13.04 17.72
N ASN A 158 -0.07 -13.45 18.05
CA ASN A 158 -1.14 -13.68 17.07
C ASN A 158 -2.44 -13.01 17.52
N TYR A 159 -2.37 -11.71 17.82
CA TYR A 159 -3.55 -10.92 18.18
C TYR A 159 -4.31 -10.47 16.93
N SER A 160 -5.61 -10.26 17.07
CA SER A 160 -6.41 -9.60 16.04
C SER A 160 -6.11 -8.10 15.98
N ILE A 161 -6.42 -7.49 14.83
CA ILE A 161 -6.35 -6.02 14.65
C ILE A 161 -7.26 -5.33 15.68
N GLN A 162 -8.46 -5.86 15.91
CA GLN A 162 -9.41 -5.33 16.90
C GLN A 162 -8.77 -5.23 18.29
N GLU A 163 -8.19 -6.33 18.79
CA GLU A 163 -7.58 -6.36 20.13
C GLU A 163 -6.40 -5.39 20.26
N HIS A 164 -5.55 -5.34 19.23
CA HIS A 164 -4.39 -4.45 19.20
C HIS A 164 -4.80 -2.98 19.31
N VAL A 165 -5.78 -2.56 18.50
CA VAL A 165 -6.22 -1.16 18.44
C VAL A 165 -7.05 -0.78 19.67
N GLU A 166 -7.86 -1.70 20.21
CA GLU A 166 -8.60 -1.45 21.45
C GLU A 166 -7.68 -1.29 22.67
N ASN A 167 -6.54 -2.00 22.67
CA ASN A 167 -5.62 -2.01 23.79
C ASN A 167 -4.15 -2.00 23.34
N GLY A 168 -3.64 -0.80 23.07
CA GLY A 168 -2.23 -0.58 22.72
C GLY A 168 -1.20 -0.95 23.81
N ARG A 169 -1.62 -1.47 24.98
CA ARG A 169 -0.71 -2.03 26.00
C ARG A 169 -0.34 -3.48 25.73
N LEU A 170 -1.13 -4.22 24.95
CA LEU A 170 -0.83 -5.60 24.59
C LEU A 170 0.53 -5.72 23.91
N ASN A 171 1.19 -6.86 24.11
CA ASN A 171 2.43 -7.23 23.43
C ASN A 171 2.06 -7.97 22.14
N THR A 172 1.80 -7.19 21.10
CA THR A 172 1.35 -7.72 19.81
C THR A 172 2.48 -7.70 18.79
N GLN A 173 2.20 -8.36 17.66
CA GLN A 173 3.00 -8.37 16.44
C GLN A 173 2.88 -7.09 15.62
N TYR A 174 2.00 -6.17 16.00
CA TYR A 174 1.73 -4.95 15.24
C TYR A 174 2.46 -3.73 15.80
N ILE A 175 2.95 -2.90 14.88
CA ILE A 175 3.45 -1.56 15.16
C ILE A 175 2.43 -0.56 14.61
N SER A 176 1.79 0.20 15.50
CA SER A 176 0.91 1.30 15.11
C SER A 176 1.69 2.46 14.52
N THR A 177 1.23 2.96 13.39
CA THR A 177 1.75 4.16 12.71
C THR A 177 0.57 5.02 12.26
N THR A 178 0.85 6.24 11.82
CA THR A 178 -0.17 7.19 11.40
C THR A 178 0.23 7.85 10.08
N LYS A 179 -0.74 8.13 9.22
CA LYS A 179 -0.52 8.96 8.03
C LYS A 179 -0.32 10.44 8.39
N ASP A 180 -0.77 10.86 9.56
CA ASP A 180 -0.76 12.26 9.99
C ASP A 180 0.42 12.52 10.95
N ILE A 181 1.42 13.27 10.48
CA ILE A 181 2.58 13.63 11.30
C ILE A 181 2.19 14.39 12.57
N THR A 182 1.10 15.17 12.55
CA THR A 182 0.65 15.90 13.74
C THR A 182 0.15 14.96 14.84
N ARG A 183 -0.37 13.78 14.47
CA ARG A 183 -0.69 12.71 15.42
C ARG A 183 0.57 12.13 16.02
N ALA A 184 1.59 11.86 15.21
CA ALA A 184 2.88 11.39 15.72
C ALA A 184 3.51 12.41 16.68
N GLU A 185 3.43 13.71 16.37
CA GLU A 185 3.89 14.78 17.27
C GLU A 185 3.09 14.84 18.57
N PHE A 186 1.77 14.67 18.50
CA PHE A 186 0.92 14.60 19.69
C PHE A 186 1.36 13.47 20.63
N TYR A 187 1.63 12.27 20.10
CA TYR A 187 2.10 11.13 20.89
C TYR A 187 3.55 11.29 21.36
N ALA A 188 4.39 12.02 20.63
CA ALA A 188 5.78 12.25 21.02
C ALA A 188 5.92 13.25 22.17
N LYS A 189 4.99 14.21 22.28
CA LYS A 189 5.10 15.39 23.15
C LYS A 189 5.33 15.06 24.63
N SER A 190 4.64 14.07 25.18
CA SER A 190 4.70 13.78 26.63
C SER A 190 6.02 13.12 27.06
N ASN A 191 6.63 12.32 26.18
CA ASN A 191 7.82 11.53 26.50
C ASN A 191 9.06 12.01 25.72
N ASN A 192 8.96 13.14 25.02
CA ASN A 192 10.02 13.67 24.18
C ASN A 192 10.54 12.63 23.16
N ALA A 193 9.62 11.84 22.60
CA ALA A 193 9.99 10.70 21.77
C ALA A 193 10.54 11.15 20.40
N THR A 194 11.48 10.37 19.84
CA THR A 194 11.89 10.55 18.45
C THR A 194 10.74 10.15 17.53
N ILE A 195 10.57 10.95 16.46
CA ILE A 195 9.62 10.64 15.40
C ILE A 195 10.39 10.10 14.20
N ILE A 196 9.93 8.95 13.71
CA ILE A 196 10.42 8.35 12.46
C ILE A 196 9.36 8.45 11.37
N ALA A 197 9.82 8.59 10.13
CA ALA A 197 9.07 8.35 8.91
C ALA A 197 9.44 6.97 8.40
N ILE A 198 8.44 6.18 8.02
CA ILE A 198 8.58 4.82 7.54
C ILE A 198 8.08 4.80 6.10
N ASP A 199 8.96 4.40 5.20
CA ASP A 199 8.71 4.18 3.78
C ASP A 199 8.07 2.81 3.58
N THR A 200 6.77 2.81 3.28
CA THR A 200 5.96 1.59 3.18
C THR A 200 6.27 0.78 1.92
N ASP A 201 6.85 1.39 0.88
CA ASP A 201 7.29 0.69 -0.33
C ASP A 201 8.53 -0.16 -0.09
N LYS A 202 9.26 0.10 1.00
CA LYS A 202 10.38 -0.72 1.47
C LYS A 202 9.95 -1.86 2.38
N LEU A 203 8.65 -2.06 2.56
CA LEU A 203 8.10 -3.16 3.35
C LEU A 203 7.41 -4.17 2.45
N SER A 204 7.35 -5.42 2.91
CA SER A 204 6.53 -6.41 2.23
C SER A 204 5.08 -5.95 2.24
N PRO A 205 4.40 -5.95 1.10
CA PRO A 205 3.04 -5.44 1.02
C PRO A 205 2.03 -6.11 1.97
N LYS A 206 2.21 -7.41 2.24
CA LYS A 206 1.38 -8.17 3.20
C LYS A 206 1.52 -7.71 4.66
N LYS A 207 2.56 -6.94 4.97
CA LYS A 207 2.82 -6.40 6.32
C LYS A 207 2.13 -5.07 6.57
N VAL A 208 1.74 -4.33 5.53
CA VAL A 208 1.15 -2.99 5.66
C VAL A 208 -0.38 -3.08 5.64
N ILE A 209 -1.00 -2.69 6.74
CA ILE A 209 -2.43 -2.86 6.99
C ILE A 209 -3.01 -1.50 7.33
N ASP A 210 -3.65 -0.88 6.34
CA ASP A 210 -4.37 0.36 6.55
C ASP A 210 -5.75 0.11 7.15
N ILE A 211 -6.00 0.73 8.29
CA ILE A 211 -7.29 0.69 9.01
C ILE A 211 -7.85 2.10 9.24
N SER A 212 -7.31 3.11 8.54
CA SER A 212 -7.65 4.52 8.73
C SER A 212 -9.12 4.86 8.39
N ASN A 213 -9.82 3.98 7.69
CA ASN A 213 -11.26 4.07 7.44
C ASN A 213 -12.13 3.32 8.47
N GLY A 214 -11.50 2.75 9.51
CA GLY A 214 -12.17 1.95 10.53
C GLY A 214 -12.61 0.57 10.05
N ILE A 215 -12.13 0.09 8.90
CA ILE A 215 -12.41 -1.25 8.36
C ILE A 215 -11.18 -2.14 8.58
N ASP A 216 -11.40 -3.36 9.06
CA ASP A 216 -10.40 -4.40 9.08
C ASP A 216 -10.29 -5.04 7.68
N PRO A 217 -9.16 -4.88 6.97
CA PRO A 217 -8.99 -5.39 5.61
C PRO A 217 -8.84 -6.92 5.55
N GLN A 218 -8.59 -7.61 6.67
CA GLN A 218 -8.51 -9.07 6.71
C GLN A 218 -9.91 -9.70 6.75
N THR A 219 -10.87 -9.02 7.36
CA THR A 219 -12.24 -9.53 7.55
C THR A 219 -13.29 -8.78 6.73
N SER A 220 -12.91 -7.65 6.11
CA SER A 220 -13.77 -6.69 5.42
C SER A 220 -14.92 -6.17 6.29
N LYS A 221 -14.75 -6.17 7.62
CA LYS A 221 -15.74 -5.72 8.60
C LYS A 221 -15.27 -4.47 9.30
N PRO A 222 -16.19 -3.59 9.73
CA PRO A 222 -15.82 -2.46 10.57
C PRO A 222 -15.21 -2.93 11.90
N LEU A 223 -14.16 -2.24 12.32
CA LEU A 223 -13.71 -2.26 13.71
C LEU A 223 -14.85 -1.78 14.62
N ARG A 224 -14.82 -2.21 15.88
CA ARG A 224 -15.89 -1.93 16.85
C ARG A 224 -15.42 -1.03 17.98
N GLY A 225 -16.38 -0.34 18.60
CA GLY A 225 -16.15 0.43 19.82
C GLY A 225 -15.02 1.44 19.71
N LYS A 226 -14.09 1.40 20.67
CA LYS A 226 -12.96 2.33 20.72
C LYS A 226 -12.00 2.16 19.54
N ALA A 227 -11.83 0.94 19.03
CA ALA A 227 -10.91 0.70 17.92
C ALA A 227 -11.34 1.43 16.64
N PHE A 228 -12.65 1.45 16.34
CA PHE A 228 -13.16 2.25 15.23
C PHE A 228 -12.82 3.74 15.39
N GLY A 229 -13.03 4.27 16.59
CA GLY A 229 -12.76 5.67 16.89
C GLY A 229 -11.26 6.04 16.81
N TYR A 230 -10.38 5.19 17.35
CA TYR A 230 -8.93 5.43 17.31
C TYR A 230 -8.37 5.31 15.90
N SER A 231 -8.70 4.22 15.20
CA SER A 231 -8.19 3.97 13.84
C SER A 231 -8.52 5.10 12.86
N THR A 232 -9.76 5.59 12.90
CA THR A 232 -10.19 6.71 12.04
C THR A 232 -9.60 8.05 12.46
N LYS A 233 -9.62 8.36 13.77
CA LYS A 233 -9.11 9.63 14.30
C LYS A 233 -7.61 9.80 14.08
N ASP A 234 -6.86 8.72 14.23
CA ASP A 234 -5.40 8.73 14.18
C ASP A 234 -4.88 8.33 12.79
N ALA A 235 -5.77 8.16 11.80
CA ALA A 235 -5.43 7.73 10.44
C ALA A 235 -4.48 6.52 10.45
N GLU A 236 -4.85 5.50 11.22
CA GLU A 236 -3.94 4.47 11.67
C GLU A 236 -3.60 3.47 10.55
N VAL A 237 -2.31 3.18 10.44
CA VAL A 237 -1.77 2.11 9.58
C VAL A 237 -0.92 1.21 10.48
N LEU A 238 -1.17 -0.10 10.42
CA LEU A 238 -0.42 -1.08 11.18
C LEU A 238 0.65 -1.71 10.30
N ILE A 239 1.81 -1.96 10.89
CA ILE A 239 2.87 -2.78 10.30
C ILE A 239 2.95 -4.09 11.09
N ASN A 240 2.76 -5.22 10.41
CA ASN A 240 2.88 -6.55 11.00
C ASN A 240 4.33 -7.04 10.96
N GLY A 241 4.94 -7.21 12.14
CA GLY A 241 6.32 -7.61 12.31
C GLY A 241 7.29 -6.43 12.35
N GLU A 242 8.57 -6.72 12.04
CA GLU A 242 9.64 -5.73 12.11
C GLU A 242 9.61 -4.71 10.96
N ILE A 243 10.17 -3.52 11.23
CA ILE A 243 10.49 -2.49 10.25
C ILE A 243 12.01 -2.51 10.04
N PRO A 244 12.51 -2.93 8.86
CA PRO A 244 13.93 -2.94 8.55
C PRO A 244 14.54 -1.54 8.61
N LYS A 245 15.84 -1.43 8.95
CA LYS A 245 16.51 -0.13 8.99
C LYS A 245 16.40 0.68 7.69
N GLY A 246 16.44 0.00 6.54
CA GLY A 246 16.33 0.65 5.23
C GLY A 246 14.97 1.32 4.99
N ALA A 247 13.93 0.91 5.73
CA ALA A 247 12.56 1.38 5.57
C ALA A 247 12.22 2.60 6.42
N TYR A 248 13.12 3.15 7.24
CA TYR A 248 12.78 4.33 8.04
C TYR A 248 13.91 5.35 8.20
N ASN A 249 13.51 6.61 8.37
CA ASN A 249 14.39 7.76 8.65
C ASN A 249 13.88 8.54 9.86
N ILE A 250 14.79 9.21 10.57
CA ILE A 250 14.44 10.09 11.69
C ILE A 250 13.97 11.44 11.12
N VAL A 251 12.79 11.88 11.52
CA VAL A 251 12.20 13.15 11.05
C VAL A 251 12.37 14.25 12.11
N LYS A 252 12.24 13.90 13.38
CA LYS A 252 12.34 14.85 14.49
C LYS A 252 12.92 14.19 15.73
N LYS A 253 13.95 14.81 16.31
CA LYS A 253 14.39 14.53 17.67
C LYS A 253 13.74 15.58 18.57
N CYS A 254 12.85 15.15 19.45
CA CYS A 254 12.38 16.04 20.50
C CYS A 254 13.48 16.04 21.58
N HIS A 255 13.98 17.23 21.94
CA HIS A 255 15.05 17.46 22.91
C HIS A 255 14.46 18.10 24.16
#